data_AF-A0A6M3KVL2-F1
#
_entry.id   AF-A0A6M3KVL2-F1
#
_cell.length_a   1.000
_cell.length_b   1.000
_cell.length_c   1.000
_cell.angle_alpha   90.00
_cell.angle_beta   90.00
_cell.angle_gamma   90.00
#
_symmetry.space_group_name_H-M   'P 1'
#
loop_
_entity.id
_entity.type
_entity.pdbx_description
1 polymer ?
#
loop_
_entity_poly.entity_id
_entity_poly.type
_entity_poly.pdbx_seq_one_letter_code
_entity_poly.pdbx_strand_id
1 'polypeptide(L)'
;MSEFGKTLDESEKRTTTRARYGSDFVKITNDHQTVIRVLDAKPEVHWSHFVPKGHHAFPNANAGKGMSFMCPGWDDCPICAWNREQKKADPKTKDVLNARKLYTFNVLDRTPVVMCPSCEAEHYEGGGSYPSECECGADLSNVEAAPRNKVQIMQKGKRIVDQFKSFEEEPELGDLKEYDVKLDTRGKGSESMTTCVPKQKTAIDMTKVIGEDWEEKLYNIKQVTSPLPAEAIKRILGGEDYYTVLSAKKEETAS
;
A
#
# COMPACT_ATOMS: atom_id res chain seq x y z
N MET A 1 12.27 -12.08 -7.39
CA MET A 1 11.79 -10.85 -6.74
C MET A 1 12.69 -9.74 -7.23
N SER A 2 12.17 -8.59 -7.65
CA SER A 2 13.04 -7.53 -8.15
C SER A 2 13.89 -7.01 -7.00
N GLU A 3 15.21 -7.25 -7.08
CA GLU A 3 16.20 -6.60 -6.20
C GLU A 3 16.58 -5.21 -6.75
N PHE A 4 15.95 -4.84 -7.87
CA PHE A 4 16.10 -3.62 -8.62
C PHE A 4 14.76 -2.90 -8.66
N GLY A 5 14.80 -1.57 -8.68
CA GLY A 5 13.60 -0.73 -8.73
C GLY A 5 13.70 0.51 -7.85
N LYS A 6 12.85 1.50 -8.14
CA LYS A 6 12.80 2.77 -7.39
C LYS A 6 12.50 2.57 -5.91
N THR A 7 13.04 3.49 -5.11
CA THR A 7 12.78 3.55 -3.67
C THR A 7 11.62 4.50 -3.37
N LEU A 8 10.99 4.40 -2.18
CA LEU A 8 9.92 5.33 -1.81
C LEU A 8 10.39 6.79 -1.72
N ASP A 9 11.68 7.05 -1.51
CA ASP A 9 12.21 8.43 -1.40
C ASP A 9 12.26 9.13 -2.78
N GLU A 10 12.08 8.38 -3.88
CA GLU A 10 12.11 8.87 -5.26
C GLU A 10 10.71 9.15 -5.85
N SER A 11 9.61 8.86 -5.13
CA SER A 11 8.28 9.23 -5.60
C SER A 11 8.02 10.73 -5.42
N GLU A 12 7.56 11.37 -6.49
CA GLU A 12 7.74 12.80 -6.75
C GLU A 12 7.03 13.79 -5.79
N LYS A 13 7.62 15.00 -5.74
CA LYS A 13 7.16 16.29 -5.16
C LYS A 13 7.23 16.42 -3.63
N ARG A 14 8.45 16.73 -3.17
CA ARG A 14 8.71 17.44 -1.90
C ARG A 14 8.00 18.81 -1.90
N THR A 15 6.75 18.84 -1.44
CA THR A 15 6.32 20.02 -0.67
C THR A 15 6.98 19.91 0.69
N THR A 16 7.54 21.01 1.18
CA THR A 16 8.46 21.13 2.33
C THR A 16 7.92 20.64 3.68
N THR A 17 6.77 19.94 3.73
CA THR A 17 6.09 19.61 4.99
C THR A 17 5.54 18.20 5.14
N ARG A 18 5.67 17.26 4.19
CA ARG A 18 5.49 15.79 4.42
C ARG A 18 5.58 15.02 3.11
N ALA A 19 6.39 13.95 3.06
CA ALA A 19 6.30 12.97 1.99
C ALA A 19 4.93 12.28 2.03
N ARG A 20 4.13 12.41 0.96
CA ARG A 20 2.83 11.73 0.85
C ARG A 20 2.98 10.45 0.03
N TYR A 21 3.45 9.38 0.66
CA TYR A 21 3.53 8.04 0.03
C TYR A 21 2.17 7.45 -0.37
N GLY A 22 1.06 8.08 0.01
CA GLY A 22 -0.29 7.57 -0.27
C GLY A 22 -0.62 7.40 -1.76
N SER A 23 0.15 7.99 -2.68
CA SER A 23 -0.03 7.80 -4.12
C SER A 23 0.72 6.59 -4.69
N ASP A 24 1.64 6.01 -3.92
CA ASP A 24 2.46 4.87 -4.34
C ASP A 24 1.79 3.53 -4.02
N PHE A 25 0.86 3.53 -3.06
CA PHE A 25 0.09 2.36 -2.69
C PHE A 25 -1.27 2.35 -3.38
N VAL A 26 -1.71 1.16 -3.81
CA VAL A 26 -3.09 0.97 -4.27
C VAL A 26 -4.05 1.19 -3.12
N LYS A 27 -5.01 2.10 -3.32
CA LYS A 27 -6.12 2.30 -2.39
C LYS A 27 -7.33 1.55 -2.90
N ILE A 28 -7.79 0.61 -2.09
CA ILE A 28 -9.06 -0.07 -2.34
C ILE A 28 -10.11 0.62 -1.48
N THR A 29 -11.10 1.24 -2.12
CA THR A 29 -12.24 1.87 -1.44
C THR A 29 -13.54 1.24 -1.96
N ASN A 30 -14.67 1.67 -1.38
CA ASN A 30 -15.99 1.24 -1.85
C ASN A 30 -16.56 2.19 -2.90
N ASP A 31 -15.85 3.28 -3.21
CA ASP A 31 -16.39 4.38 -4.01
C ASP A 31 -16.28 4.06 -5.50
N HIS A 32 -15.28 3.28 -5.89
CA HIS A 32 -15.01 2.86 -7.25
C HIS A 32 -14.44 1.43 -7.28
N GLN A 33 -14.45 0.82 -8.46
CA GLN A 33 -13.89 -0.51 -8.66
C GLN A 33 -12.38 -0.42 -8.91
N THR A 34 -11.58 -0.99 -8.02
CA THR A 34 -10.14 -1.10 -8.25
C THR A 34 -9.85 -2.27 -9.20
N VAL A 35 -9.05 -2.03 -10.24
CA VAL A 35 -8.59 -3.07 -11.18
C VAL A 35 -7.08 -3.08 -11.19
N ILE A 36 -6.47 -4.23 -10.96
CA ILE A 36 -5.01 -4.36 -10.89
C ILE A 36 -4.51 -5.51 -11.75
N ARG A 37 -3.21 -5.52 -12.05
CA ARG A 37 -2.48 -6.69 -12.52
C ARG A 37 -1.26 -6.91 -11.64
N VAL A 38 -1.06 -8.13 -11.18
CA VAL A 38 0.11 -8.46 -10.35
C VAL A 38 1.35 -8.49 -11.25
N LEU A 39 2.44 -7.87 -10.82
CA LEU A 39 3.69 -7.81 -11.59
C LEU A 39 4.78 -8.72 -11.01
N ASP A 40 4.76 -8.92 -9.69
CA ASP A 40 5.71 -9.81 -9.02
C ASP A 40 5.30 -11.28 -9.16
N ALA A 41 6.29 -12.17 -9.28
CA ALA A 41 6.03 -13.62 -9.30
C ALA A 41 5.62 -14.16 -7.92
N LYS A 42 6.05 -13.51 -6.84
CA LYS A 42 5.74 -13.88 -5.46
C LYS A 42 5.67 -12.62 -4.59
N PRO A 43 4.78 -12.59 -3.59
CA PRO A 43 4.73 -11.49 -2.64
C PRO A 43 5.92 -11.54 -1.67
N GLU A 44 6.40 -10.38 -1.26
CA GLU A 44 7.24 -10.22 -0.07
C GLU A 44 6.37 -10.33 1.19
N VAL A 45 6.84 -11.07 2.18
CA VAL A 45 6.04 -11.44 3.35
C VAL A 45 6.68 -10.86 4.59
N HIS A 46 5.95 -10.00 5.29
CA HIS A 46 6.44 -9.33 6.48
C HIS A 46 5.33 -9.22 7.53
N TRP A 47 5.73 -8.86 8.75
CA TRP A 47 4.82 -8.62 9.85
C TRP A 47 4.72 -7.13 10.11
N SER A 48 3.54 -6.63 10.43
CA SER A 48 3.33 -5.22 10.70
C SER A 48 2.44 -4.99 11.91
N HIS A 49 2.86 -4.10 12.80
CA HIS A 49 2.06 -3.59 13.91
C HIS A 49 1.29 -2.36 13.44
N PHE A 50 -0.02 -2.32 13.69
CA PHE A 50 -0.80 -1.09 13.52
C PHE A 50 -0.99 -0.43 14.88
N VAL A 51 -0.50 0.80 15.00
CA VAL A 51 -0.71 1.68 16.14
C VAL A 51 -1.90 2.59 15.83
N PRO A 52 -3.05 2.45 16.52
CA PRO A 52 -4.21 3.27 16.25
C PRO A 52 -3.99 4.72 16.67
N LYS A 53 -4.83 5.61 16.13
CA LYS A 53 -4.82 7.05 16.46
C LYS A 53 -4.97 7.23 17.97
N GLY A 54 -4.08 8.02 18.59
CA GLY A 54 -4.16 8.36 20.01
C GLY A 54 -3.87 7.19 20.96
N HIS A 55 -3.22 6.12 20.50
CA HIS A 55 -2.80 5.04 21.39
C HIS A 55 -1.83 5.58 22.45
N HIS A 56 -2.09 5.30 23.73
CA HIS A 56 -1.33 5.90 24.84
C HIS A 56 0.13 5.44 24.90
N ALA A 57 0.45 4.24 24.40
CA ALA A 57 1.84 3.78 24.24
C ALA A 57 2.61 4.54 23.13
N PHE A 58 1.91 5.31 22.29
CA PHE A 58 2.45 5.99 21.11
C PHE A 58 1.77 7.35 20.88
N PRO A 59 1.78 8.26 21.86
CA PRO A 59 0.96 9.47 21.80
C PRO A 59 1.37 10.39 20.63
N ASN A 60 2.65 10.37 20.25
CA ASN A 60 3.23 11.31 19.29
C ASN A 60 3.72 10.68 17.98
N ALA A 61 3.59 9.35 17.84
CA ALA A 61 4.30 8.59 16.81
C ALA A 61 4.09 9.13 15.37
N ASN A 62 2.92 9.68 15.04
CA ASN A 62 2.71 10.42 13.78
C ASN A 62 1.80 11.63 14.01
N ALA A 63 2.20 12.51 14.94
CA ALA A 63 1.37 13.63 15.43
C ALA A 63 -0.02 13.13 15.90
N GLY A 64 -0.02 11.99 16.61
CA GLY A 64 -1.22 11.31 17.09
C GLY A 64 -2.05 10.58 16.03
N LYS A 65 -1.70 10.66 14.74
CA LYS A 65 -2.37 9.89 13.67
C LYS A 65 -1.92 8.43 13.73
N GLY A 66 -2.83 7.48 13.54
CA GLY A 66 -2.47 6.07 13.54
C GLY A 66 -1.44 5.75 12.44
N MET A 67 -0.61 4.73 12.66
CA MET A 67 0.48 4.36 11.76
C MET A 67 0.83 2.89 11.85
N SER A 68 1.50 2.37 10.81
CA SER A 68 1.99 0.99 10.79
C SER A 68 3.51 0.95 10.92
N PHE A 69 4.02 -0.03 11.67
CA PHE A 69 5.45 -0.32 11.80
C PHE A 69 5.73 -1.73 11.30
N MET A 70 6.74 -1.91 10.46
CA MET A 70 7.19 -3.26 10.11
C MET A 70 7.89 -3.87 11.34
N CYS A 71 7.45 -5.07 11.71
CA CYS A 71 7.96 -5.81 12.85
C CYS A 71 9.30 -6.46 12.47
N PRO A 72 10.42 -6.14 13.16
CA PRO A 72 11.71 -6.77 12.89
C PRO A 72 11.78 -8.24 13.32
N GLY A 73 10.81 -8.73 14.12
CA GLY A 73 10.81 -10.08 14.65
C GLY A 73 10.30 -10.13 16.09
N TRP A 74 9.97 -11.32 16.58
CA TRP A 74 9.41 -11.48 17.92
C TRP A 74 10.37 -11.04 19.04
N ASP A 75 11.64 -11.38 18.91
CA ASP A 75 12.66 -11.10 19.93
C ASP A 75 13.17 -9.66 19.87
N ASP A 76 13.34 -9.14 18.65
CA ASP A 76 13.94 -7.81 18.41
C ASP A 76 12.94 -6.65 18.35
N CYS A 77 11.62 -6.93 18.30
CA CYS A 77 10.61 -5.87 18.18
C CYS A 77 10.26 -5.24 19.54
N PRO A 78 10.51 -3.93 19.75
CA PRO A 78 10.12 -3.25 20.98
C PRO A 78 8.61 -3.26 21.24
N ILE A 79 7.78 -3.29 20.19
CA ILE A 79 6.32 -3.40 20.31
C ILE A 79 5.92 -4.80 20.81
N CYS A 80 6.58 -5.85 20.33
CA CYS A 80 6.38 -7.21 20.84
C CYS A 80 6.83 -7.32 22.30
N ALA A 81 7.95 -6.69 22.67
CA ALA A 81 8.40 -6.62 24.06
C ALA A 81 7.37 -5.93 24.96
N TRP A 82 6.88 -4.75 24.57
CA TRP A 82 5.83 -4.03 25.28
C TRP A 82 4.55 -4.87 25.43
N ASN A 83 4.09 -5.54 24.35
CA ASN A 83 2.92 -6.44 24.42
C ASN A 83 3.11 -7.57 25.44
N ARG A 84 4.33 -8.12 25.59
CA ARG A 84 4.62 -9.15 26.59
C ARG A 84 4.52 -8.60 28.00
N GLU A 85 4.97 -7.38 28.23
CA GLU A 85 4.84 -6.71 29.54
C GLU A 85 3.38 -6.46 29.89
N GLN A 86 2.58 -5.97 28.94
CA GLN A 86 1.14 -5.80 29.15
C GLN A 86 0.45 -7.13 29.50
N LYS A 87 0.74 -8.21 28.76
CA LYS A 87 0.17 -9.54 29.03
C LYS A 87 0.68 -10.17 30.33
N LYS A 88 1.88 -9.81 30.81
CA LYS A 88 2.38 -10.23 32.12
C LYS A 88 1.62 -9.53 33.25
N ALA A 89 1.32 -8.24 33.07
CA ALA A 89 0.56 -7.46 34.05
C ALA A 89 -0.93 -7.87 34.08
N ASP A 90 -1.54 -8.05 32.92
CA ASP A 90 -2.90 -8.57 32.76
C ASP A 90 -2.97 -9.53 31.56
N PRO A 91 -3.03 -10.86 31.79
CA PRO A 91 -3.14 -11.86 30.72
C PRO A 91 -4.35 -11.71 29.80
N LYS A 92 -5.40 -10.99 30.24
CA LYS A 92 -6.64 -10.76 29.47
C LYS A 92 -6.68 -9.40 28.79
N THR A 93 -5.61 -8.59 28.91
CA THR A 93 -5.58 -7.27 28.31
C THR A 93 -5.79 -7.33 26.80
N LYS A 94 -6.68 -6.47 26.31
CA LYS A 94 -6.88 -6.23 24.88
C LYS A 94 -6.00 -5.11 24.35
N ASP A 95 -5.26 -4.45 25.25
CA ASP A 95 -4.37 -3.36 24.96
C ASP A 95 -3.03 -3.89 24.43
N VAL A 96 -3.11 -4.54 23.28
CA VAL A 96 -1.97 -5.17 22.62
C VAL A 96 -1.98 -4.78 21.16
N LEU A 97 -0.80 -4.36 20.70
CA LEU A 97 -0.56 -3.98 19.33
C LEU A 97 -0.06 -5.21 18.60
N ASN A 98 -0.95 -6.19 18.34
CA ASN A 98 -0.54 -7.44 17.71
C ASN A 98 -0.02 -7.19 16.28
N ALA A 99 1.07 -7.87 15.93
CA ALA A 99 1.53 -7.89 14.55
C ALA A 99 0.56 -8.70 13.68
N ARG A 100 0.30 -8.21 12.47
CA ARG A 100 -0.40 -8.96 11.43
C ARG A 100 0.55 -9.29 10.29
N LYS A 101 0.38 -10.49 9.72
CA LYS A 101 1.11 -10.91 8.53
C LYS A 101 0.54 -10.21 7.29
N LEU A 102 1.40 -9.53 6.55
CA LEU A 102 1.07 -8.82 5.32
C LEU A 102 1.90 -9.37 4.15
N TYR A 103 1.32 -9.27 2.96
CA TYR A 103 1.89 -9.67 1.70
C TYR A 103 1.96 -8.44 0.81
N THR A 104 3.15 -8.14 0.29
CA THR A 104 3.41 -6.95 -0.54
C THR A 104 3.94 -7.32 -1.90
N PHE A 105 3.45 -6.66 -2.93
CA PHE A 105 3.90 -6.85 -4.29
C PHE A 105 3.64 -5.59 -5.13
N ASN A 106 4.42 -5.45 -6.19
CA ASN A 106 4.18 -4.55 -7.30
C ASN A 106 2.93 -4.98 -8.06
N VAL A 107 2.10 -4.00 -8.36
CA VAL A 107 0.93 -4.15 -9.22
C VAL A 107 0.88 -3.00 -10.23
N LEU A 108 0.34 -3.29 -11.40
CA LEU A 108 -0.10 -2.28 -12.34
C LEU A 108 -1.54 -1.92 -11.99
N ASP A 109 -1.78 -0.70 -11.51
CA ASP A 109 -3.11 -0.15 -11.35
C ASP A 109 -3.70 0.16 -12.72
N ARG A 110 -4.73 -0.60 -13.09
CA ARG A 110 -5.48 -0.49 -14.34
C ARG A 110 -6.91 -0.05 -14.09
N THR A 111 -7.17 0.55 -12.93
CA THR A 111 -8.46 1.14 -12.61
C THR A 111 -8.84 2.14 -13.72
N PRO A 112 -10.02 1.99 -14.34
CA PRO A 112 -10.50 2.95 -15.33
C PRO A 112 -10.66 4.32 -14.71
N VAL A 113 -10.09 5.34 -15.35
CA VAL A 113 -10.16 6.74 -14.93
C VAL A 113 -10.43 7.63 -16.13
N VAL A 114 -11.12 8.74 -15.90
CA VAL A 114 -11.21 9.85 -16.83
C VAL A 114 -10.14 10.87 -16.42
N MET A 115 -9.24 11.20 -17.35
CA MET A 115 -8.19 12.18 -17.14
C MET A 115 -8.66 13.55 -17.58
N CYS A 116 -8.63 14.55 -16.69
CA CYS A 116 -8.99 15.90 -17.07
C CYS A 116 -7.99 16.46 -18.10
N PRO A 117 -8.44 16.92 -19.29
CA PRO A 117 -7.54 17.43 -20.32
C PRO A 117 -6.89 18.78 -19.96
N SER A 118 -7.41 19.47 -18.95
CA SER A 118 -6.93 20.80 -18.54
C SER A 118 -5.90 20.73 -17.41
N CYS A 119 -6.14 19.91 -16.39
CA CYS A 119 -5.31 19.85 -15.19
C CYS A 119 -4.73 18.46 -14.88
N GLU A 120 -4.97 17.47 -15.75
CA GLU A 120 -4.49 16.09 -15.60
C GLU A 120 -4.97 15.38 -14.33
N ALA A 121 -6.01 15.91 -13.67
CA ALA A 121 -6.63 15.26 -12.52
C ALA A 121 -7.28 13.93 -12.93
N GLU A 122 -7.08 12.91 -12.09
CA GLU A 122 -7.69 11.59 -12.24
C GLU A 122 -9.10 11.59 -11.64
N HIS A 123 -10.10 11.22 -12.44
CA HIS A 123 -11.49 11.07 -11.99
C HIS A 123 -11.93 9.61 -12.08
N TYR A 124 -12.46 9.09 -10.97
CA TYR A 124 -12.91 7.72 -10.84
C TYR A 124 -14.43 7.64 -11.04
N GLU A 125 -14.91 6.47 -11.47
CA GLU A 125 -16.34 6.20 -11.57
C GLU A 125 -16.96 6.19 -10.16
N GLY A 126 -18.01 6.99 -9.94
CA GLY A 126 -18.76 7.03 -8.69
C GLY A 126 -20.25 6.85 -8.96
N GLY A 127 -20.89 5.87 -8.32
CA GLY A 127 -22.34 5.66 -8.46
C GLY A 127 -22.81 5.25 -9.87
N GLY A 128 -21.91 4.67 -10.69
CA GLY A 128 -22.23 4.19 -12.04
C GLY A 128 -21.94 5.17 -13.18
N SER A 129 -21.35 6.32 -12.88
CA SER A 129 -20.98 7.34 -13.87
C SER A 129 -19.70 8.07 -13.48
N TYR A 130 -18.98 8.60 -14.47
CA TYR A 130 -17.90 9.54 -14.23
C TYR A 130 -18.47 10.95 -14.01
N PRO A 131 -17.78 11.81 -13.26
CA PRO A 131 -18.17 13.22 -13.15
C PRO A 131 -18.13 13.88 -14.53
N SER A 132 -19.15 14.69 -14.85
CA SER A 132 -19.22 15.45 -16.11
C SER A 132 -18.34 16.69 -16.12
N GLU A 133 -17.87 17.15 -14.95
CA GLU A 133 -17.05 18.35 -14.80
C GLU A 133 -15.92 18.11 -13.80
N CYS A 134 -14.73 18.63 -14.11
CA CYS A 134 -13.58 18.63 -13.23
C CYS A 134 -13.66 19.78 -12.21
N GLU A 135 -12.98 19.67 -11.07
CA GLU A 135 -12.85 20.76 -10.08
C GLU A 135 -12.22 22.05 -10.66
N CYS A 136 -11.50 21.95 -11.78
CA CYS A 136 -10.96 23.10 -12.50
C CYS A 136 -11.94 23.74 -13.50
N GLY A 137 -13.18 23.25 -13.59
CA GLY A 137 -14.22 23.74 -14.50
C GLY A 137 -14.16 23.19 -15.93
N ALA A 138 -13.32 22.19 -16.20
CA ALA A 138 -13.26 21.55 -17.51
C ALA A 138 -14.37 20.51 -17.69
N ASP A 139 -15.00 20.48 -18.88
CA ASP A 139 -16.00 19.46 -19.25
C ASP A 139 -15.31 18.11 -19.52
N LEU A 140 -15.85 17.06 -18.89
CA LEU A 140 -15.39 15.69 -18.95
C LEU A 140 -16.38 14.77 -19.69
N SER A 141 -17.53 15.28 -20.11
CA SER A 141 -18.64 14.48 -20.65
C SER A 141 -18.27 13.70 -21.91
N ASN A 142 -17.29 14.18 -22.68
CA ASN A 142 -16.80 13.56 -23.92
C ASN A 142 -15.41 12.92 -23.78
N VAL A 143 -14.91 12.77 -22.55
CA VAL A 143 -13.61 12.14 -22.31
C VAL A 143 -13.82 10.67 -21.98
N GLU A 144 -13.25 9.80 -22.82
CA GLU A 144 -13.34 8.36 -22.61
C GLU A 144 -12.48 7.90 -21.42
N ALA A 145 -13.01 6.94 -20.66
CA ALA A 145 -12.26 6.34 -19.56
C ALA A 145 -11.16 5.42 -20.10
N ALA A 146 -9.95 5.56 -19.56
CA ALA A 146 -8.81 4.73 -19.90
C ALA A 146 -8.22 4.07 -18.64
N PRO A 147 -7.54 2.92 -18.77
CA PRO A 147 -6.80 2.34 -17.65
C PRO A 147 -5.69 3.30 -17.17
N ARG A 148 -5.62 3.50 -15.86
CA ARG A 148 -4.63 4.41 -15.23
C ARG A 148 -3.17 4.04 -15.51
N ASN A 149 -2.87 2.76 -15.66
CA ASN A 149 -1.55 2.20 -16.00
C ASN A 149 -0.39 2.69 -15.10
N LYS A 150 -0.63 2.80 -13.79
CA LYS A 150 0.40 3.24 -12.84
C LYS A 150 0.96 2.07 -12.03
N VAL A 151 2.28 1.94 -11.97
CA VAL A 151 2.92 0.98 -11.05
C VAL A 151 2.73 1.46 -9.62
N GLN A 152 2.17 0.59 -8.80
CA GLN A 152 1.88 0.83 -7.39
C GLN A 152 2.21 -0.40 -6.54
N ILE A 153 2.22 -0.19 -5.23
CA ILE A 153 2.43 -1.23 -4.22
C ILE A 153 1.08 -1.66 -3.69
N MET A 154 0.80 -2.96 -3.69
CA MET A 154 -0.34 -3.51 -2.97
C MET A 154 0.13 -4.20 -1.69
N GLN A 155 -0.47 -3.84 -0.55
CA GLN A 155 -0.25 -4.50 0.74
C GLN A 155 -1.57 -5.07 1.27
N LYS A 156 -1.67 -6.40 1.35
CA LYS A 156 -2.90 -7.06 1.83
C LYS A 156 -2.61 -8.25 2.73
N GLY A 157 -3.64 -8.64 3.50
CA GLY A 157 -3.59 -9.81 4.37
C GLY A 157 -3.80 -11.10 3.60
N LYS A 158 -3.71 -12.23 4.33
CA LYS A 158 -3.80 -13.59 3.80
C LYS A 158 -5.01 -13.84 2.89
N ARG A 159 -6.19 -13.28 3.22
CA ARG A 159 -7.44 -13.54 2.50
C ARG A 159 -7.42 -13.23 1.00
N ILE A 160 -6.77 -12.14 0.59
CA ILE A 160 -6.67 -11.80 -0.83
C ILE A 160 -5.63 -12.70 -1.51
N VAL A 161 -4.53 -12.97 -0.82
CA VAL A 161 -3.46 -13.84 -1.35
C VAL A 161 -3.93 -15.28 -1.53
N ASP A 162 -4.78 -15.79 -0.65
CA ASP A 162 -5.36 -17.12 -0.81
C ASP A 162 -6.29 -17.18 -2.04
N GLN A 163 -7.05 -16.11 -2.34
CA GLN A 163 -7.83 -16.02 -3.59
C GLN A 163 -6.93 -15.98 -4.83
N PHE A 164 -5.79 -15.29 -4.74
CA PHE A 164 -4.82 -15.24 -5.84
C PHE A 164 -4.21 -16.61 -6.12
N LYS A 165 -3.82 -17.34 -5.07
CA LYS A 165 -3.33 -18.71 -5.20
C LYS A 165 -4.37 -19.65 -5.81
N SER A 166 -5.63 -19.53 -5.41
CA SER A 166 -6.68 -20.35 -6.03
C SER A 166 -6.80 -20.08 -7.53
N PHE A 167 -6.58 -18.83 -7.98
CA PHE A 167 -6.58 -18.54 -9.42
C PHE A 167 -5.34 -19.11 -10.13
N GLU A 168 -4.16 -19.09 -9.51
CA GLU A 168 -2.95 -19.69 -10.08
C GLU A 168 -3.05 -21.23 -10.20
N GLU A 169 -3.81 -21.86 -9.29
CA GLU A 169 -4.09 -23.30 -9.31
C GLU A 169 -5.16 -23.68 -10.35
N GLU A 170 -5.96 -22.72 -10.83
CA GLU A 170 -6.96 -22.94 -11.89
C GLU A 170 -6.29 -22.96 -13.28
N PRO A 171 -6.38 -24.07 -14.05
CA PRO A 171 -5.68 -24.20 -15.34
C PRO A 171 -6.06 -23.16 -16.39
N GLU A 172 -7.29 -22.64 -16.34
CA GLU A 172 -7.79 -21.64 -17.29
C GLU A 172 -7.25 -20.23 -17.01
N LEU A 173 -6.91 -19.93 -15.75
CA LEU A 173 -6.39 -18.63 -15.31
C LEU A 173 -4.86 -18.64 -15.27
N GLY A 174 -4.23 -19.59 -14.57
CA GLY A 174 -2.78 -19.68 -14.50
C GLY A 174 -2.10 -18.42 -13.93
N ASP A 175 -1.06 -17.91 -14.58
CA ASP A 175 -0.22 -16.82 -14.04
C ASP A 175 -1.00 -15.49 -13.90
N LEU A 176 -1.02 -14.96 -12.67
CA LEU A 176 -1.64 -13.67 -12.30
C LEU A 176 -1.12 -12.47 -13.10
N LYS A 177 0.02 -12.60 -13.78
CA LYS A 177 0.60 -11.57 -14.66
C LYS A 177 -0.11 -11.49 -16.02
N GLU A 178 -0.86 -12.50 -16.40
CA GLU A 178 -1.48 -12.59 -17.73
C GLU A 178 -2.87 -11.95 -17.80
N TYR A 179 -3.45 -11.56 -16.67
CA TYR A 179 -4.80 -11.01 -16.60
C TYR A 179 -4.93 -9.92 -15.54
N ASP A 180 -6.00 -9.15 -15.68
CA ASP A 180 -6.38 -8.16 -14.67
C ASP A 180 -7.29 -8.80 -13.62
N VAL A 181 -7.21 -8.30 -12.39
CA VAL A 181 -8.06 -8.70 -11.28
C VAL A 181 -8.85 -7.49 -10.81
N LYS A 182 -10.17 -7.59 -10.87
CA LYS A 182 -11.07 -6.61 -10.25
C LYS A 182 -11.21 -6.91 -8.77
N LEU A 183 -11.10 -5.89 -7.94
CA LEU A 183 -11.25 -5.97 -6.49
C LEU A 183 -12.60 -5.32 -6.12
N ASP A 184 -13.60 -6.15 -5.88
CA ASP A 184 -14.94 -5.73 -5.45
C ASP A 184 -14.98 -5.65 -3.93
N THR A 185 -15.14 -4.45 -3.36
CA THR A 185 -15.21 -4.27 -1.90
C THR A 185 -16.63 -3.92 -1.48
N ARG A 186 -17.16 -4.69 -0.52
CA ARG A 186 -18.49 -4.52 0.05
C ARG A 186 -18.40 -4.35 1.56
N GLY A 187 -19.40 -3.71 2.17
CA GLY A 187 -19.44 -3.46 3.62
C GLY A 187 -18.70 -2.20 4.04
N LYS A 188 -18.79 -1.81 5.32
CA LYS A 188 -18.14 -0.61 5.87
C LYS A 188 -17.29 -0.97 7.09
N GLY A 189 -16.21 -0.23 7.32
CA GLY A 189 -15.35 -0.38 8.50
C GLY A 189 -14.78 -1.80 8.65
N SER A 190 -14.93 -2.39 9.83
CA SER A 190 -14.43 -3.73 10.17
C SER A 190 -15.13 -4.87 9.42
N GLU A 191 -16.30 -4.61 8.83
CA GLU A 191 -17.06 -5.59 8.05
C GLU A 191 -16.75 -5.51 6.55
N SER A 192 -15.83 -4.62 6.15
CA SER A 192 -15.41 -4.53 4.75
C SER A 192 -14.78 -5.83 4.28
N MET A 193 -15.24 -6.28 3.11
CA MET A 193 -14.85 -7.53 2.49
C MET A 193 -14.49 -7.26 1.04
N THR A 194 -13.25 -7.55 0.67
CA THR A 194 -12.79 -7.49 -0.72
C THR A 194 -12.77 -8.88 -1.34
N THR A 195 -13.51 -9.03 -2.43
CA THR A 195 -13.53 -10.22 -3.29
C THR A 195 -12.75 -9.92 -4.56
N CYS A 196 -11.94 -10.88 -4.99
CA CYS A 196 -11.16 -10.78 -6.21
C CYS A 196 -11.92 -11.46 -7.34
N VAL A 197 -12.03 -10.79 -8.49
CA VAL A 197 -12.69 -11.32 -9.68
C VAL A 197 -11.69 -11.26 -10.83
N PRO A 198 -11.15 -12.41 -11.29
CA PRO A 198 -10.23 -12.43 -12.41
C PRO A 198 -10.98 -12.03 -13.69
N LYS A 199 -10.32 -11.24 -14.53
CA LYS A 199 -10.79 -10.92 -15.89
C LYS A 199 -10.16 -11.90 -16.88
N GLN A 200 -10.65 -11.85 -18.12
CA GLN A 200 -10.08 -12.63 -19.22
C GLN A 200 -8.59 -12.27 -19.44
N LYS A 201 -7.77 -13.27 -19.76
CA LYS A 201 -6.37 -13.07 -20.15
C LYS A 201 -6.23 -12.02 -21.23
N THR A 202 -5.29 -11.12 -21.02
CA THR A 202 -4.99 -10.05 -21.97
C THR A 202 -3.49 -9.87 -22.03
N ALA A 203 -2.90 -10.06 -23.21
CA ALA A 203 -1.50 -9.73 -23.42
C ALA A 203 -1.32 -8.21 -23.23
N ILE A 204 -0.42 -7.81 -22.33
CA ILE A 204 -0.01 -6.42 -22.16
C ILE A 204 1.43 -6.30 -22.59
N ASP A 205 1.66 -5.37 -23.50
CA ASP A 205 3.00 -4.91 -23.82
C ASP A 205 3.40 -3.81 -22.82
N MET A 206 4.15 -4.21 -21.79
CA MET A 206 4.57 -3.29 -20.72
C MET A 206 5.39 -2.12 -21.25
N THR A 207 6.14 -2.30 -22.34
CA THR A 207 6.94 -1.24 -22.95
C THR A 207 6.08 -0.14 -23.55
N LYS A 208 4.92 -0.50 -24.11
CA LYS A 208 3.94 0.48 -24.64
C LYS A 208 3.11 1.13 -23.55
N VAL A 209 2.82 0.39 -22.48
CA VAL A 209 1.93 0.86 -21.42
C VAL A 209 2.64 1.76 -20.40
N ILE A 210 3.87 1.42 -20.03
CA ILE A 210 4.61 2.09 -18.95
C ILE A 210 5.89 2.76 -19.48
N GLY A 211 6.45 2.29 -20.60
CA GLY A 211 7.70 2.75 -21.18
C GLY A 211 8.75 1.64 -21.27
N GLU A 212 9.81 1.85 -22.06
CA GLU A 212 10.91 0.88 -22.22
C GLU A 212 11.63 0.56 -20.90
N ASP A 213 11.66 1.52 -19.97
CA ASP A 213 12.26 1.48 -18.63
C ASP A 213 11.31 0.96 -17.54
N TRP A 214 10.25 0.23 -17.90
CA TRP A 214 9.20 -0.17 -16.95
C TRP A 214 9.71 -0.98 -15.75
N GLU A 215 10.78 -1.76 -15.91
CA GLU A 215 11.38 -2.54 -14.83
C GLU A 215 11.99 -1.64 -13.75
N GLU A 216 12.57 -0.50 -14.13
CA GLU A 216 13.14 0.50 -13.20
C GLU A 216 12.03 1.22 -12.40
N LYS A 217 10.83 1.27 -12.98
CA LYS A 217 9.63 1.84 -12.35
C LYS A 217 8.97 0.90 -11.33
N LEU A 218 9.39 -0.37 -11.24
CA LEU A 218 8.97 -1.27 -10.16
C LEU A 218 9.57 -0.81 -8.83
N TYR A 219 8.87 -1.04 -7.72
CA TYR A 219 9.39 -0.73 -6.40
C TYR A 219 10.26 -1.88 -5.89
N ASN A 220 11.37 -1.54 -5.21
CA ASN A 220 12.11 -2.50 -4.40
C ASN A 220 11.30 -2.86 -3.13
N ILE A 221 10.50 -3.92 -3.23
CA ILE A 221 9.57 -4.30 -2.15
C ILE A 221 10.29 -4.70 -0.86
N LYS A 222 11.48 -5.30 -0.95
CA LYS A 222 12.29 -5.64 0.24
C LYS A 222 12.65 -4.39 1.03
N GLN A 223 13.04 -3.33 0.34
CA GLN A 223 13.36 -2.05 0.98
C GLN A 223 12.10 -1.38 1.54
N VAL A 224 10.99 -1.36 0.79
CA VAL A 224 9.69 -0.82 1.24
C VAL A 224 9.22 -1.47 2.54
N THR A 225 9.46 -2.77 2.68
CA THR A 225 9.00 -3.58 3.82
C THR A 225 10.06 -3.78 4.90
N SER A 226 11.21 -3.12 4.76
CA SER A 226 12.29 -3.20 5.75
C SER A 226 11.89 -2.56 7.08
N PRO A 227 12.12 -3.22 8.22
CA PRO A 227 11.83 -2.66 9.52
C PRO A 227 12.73 -1.48 9.86
N LEU A 228 12.19 -0.58 10.67
CA LEU A 228 13.02 0.40 11.35
C LEU A 228 13.94 -0.30 12.36
N PRO A 229 15.15 0.24 12.59
CA PRO A 229 16.00 -0.22 13.69
C PRO A 229 15.24 -0.20 15.02
N ALA A 230 15.51 -1.18 15.89
CA ALA A 230 14.84 -1.30 17.18
C ALA A 230 14.95 -0.01 18.02
N GLU A 231 16.10 0.65 17.99
CA GLU A 231 16.32 1.93 18.71
C GLU A 231 15.41 3.06 18.20
N ALA A 232 15.15 3.13 16.90
CA ALA A 232 14.20 4.11 16.35
C ALA A 232 12.78 3.84 16.86
N ILE A 233 12.36 2.57 16.92
CA ILE A 233 11.05 2.18 17.45
C ILE A 233 10.95 2.50 18.95
N LYS A 234 12.04 2.28 19.73
CA LYS A 234 12.10 2.62 21.16
C LYS A 234 11.97 4.12 21.40
N ARG A 235 12.64 4.96 20.61
CA ARG A 235 12.50 6.42 20.68
C ARG A 235 11.06 6.87 20.45
N ILE A 236 10.40 6.27 19.46
CA ILE A 236 8.99 6.56 19.16
C ILE A 236 8.05 6.07 20.28
N LEU A 237 8.32 4.89 20.87
CA LEU A 237 7.65 4.41 22.08
C LEU A 237 7.84 5.37 23.28
N GLY A 238 9.02 5.99 23.37
CA GLY A 238 9.33 7.02 24.36
C GLY A 238 8.63 8.36 24.14
N GLY A 239 7.85 8.50 23.06
CA GLY A 239 7.06 9.69 22.78
C GLY A 239 7.70 10.66 21.77
N GLU A 240 8.80 10.30 21.12
CA GLU A 240 9.31 11.06 19.99
C GLU A 240 8.42 10.87 18.74
N ASP A 241 8.33 11.89 17.89
CA ASP A 241 7.62 11.76 16.62
C ASP A 241 8.45 11.03 15.57
N TYR A 242 7.78 10.25 14.71
CA TYR A 242 8.42 9.45 13.67
C TYR A 242 9.31 10.26 12.72
N TYR A 243 8.92 11.47 12.33
CA TYR A 243 9.67 12.24 11.35
C TYR A 243 10.98 12.76 11.95
N THR A 244 10.97 13.19 13.21
CA THR A 244 12.18 13.59 13.94
C THR A 244 13.17 12.43 14.09
N VAL A 245 12.67 11.22 14.40
CA VAL A 245 13.53 10.03 14.50
C VAL A 245 14.14 9.67 13.14
N LEU A 246 13.39 9.80 12.05
CA LEU A 246 13.90 9.55 10.71
C LEU A 246 14.87 10.61 10.19
N SER A 247 14.67 11.89 10.52
CA SER A 247 15.58 12.97 10.08
C SER A 247 16.93 12.87 10.76
N ALA A 248 16.96 12.57 12.07
CA ALA A 248 18.20 12.39 12.82
C ALA A 248 19.09 11.28 12.21
N LYS A 249 18.47 10.19 11.75
CA LYS A 249 19.21 9.10 11.08
C LYS A 249 19.90 9.54 9.79
N LYS A 250 19.26 10.42 9.00
CA LYS A 250 19.85 10.89 7.72
C LYS A 250 21.14 11.67 7.97
N GLU A 251 21.20 12.45 9.05
CA GLU A 251 22.37 13.23 9.45
C GLU A 251 23.52 12.33 9.95
N GLU A 252 23.21 11.29 10.72
CA GLU A 252 24.20 10.30 11.19
C GLU A 252 24.83 9.48 10.04
N THR A 253 24.06 9.16 8.99
CA THR A 253 24.58 8.43 7.82
C THR A 253 25.34 9.31 6.81
N ALA A 254 25.26 10.63 6.95
CA ALA A 254 25.95 11.59 6.07
C ALA A 254 27.27 12.12 6.64
N SER A 255 27.61 11.72 7.87
CA SER A 255 28.87 12.05 8.57
C SER A 255 29.86 10.89 8.50
#